data_AF-A0A2P6MJ04-F1
#
_entry.id   AF-A0A2P6MJ04-F1
#
_cell.length_a   1.000
_cell.length_b   1.000
_cell.length_c   1.000
_cell.angle_alpha   90.00
_cell.angle_beta   90.00
_cell.angle_gamma   90.00
#
_symmetry.space_group_name_H-M   'P 1'
#
loop_
_entity.id
_entity.type
_entity.pdbx_description
1 polymer ?
#
loop_
_entity_poly.entity_id
_entity_poly.type
_entity_poly.pdbx_seq_one_letter_code
_entity_poly.pdbx_strand_id
1 'polypeptide(L)'
;MDRQVVAVLQSKAQQKQVLRELEIKDIPEDRIQIIGKEDEDASSFEPYFEQGDWVVVAEVEKEIGRIPVEDIDSTEEHRTPKGHHHMPHHQMKQGL
;
A
#
# COMPACT_ATOMS: atom_id res chain seq x y z
N MET A 1 13.69 -8.12 16.26
CA MET A 1 12.39 -7.60 15.81
C MET A 1 12.70 -6.59 14.75
N ASP A 2 12.11 -6.76 13.57
CA ASP A 2 12.39 -5.92 12.42
C ASP A 2 11.26 -4.90 12.29
N ARG A 3 11.65 -3.63 12.10
CA ARG A 3 10.72 -2.54 11.82
C ARG A 3 10.53 -2.45 10.33
N GLN A 4 9.33 -2.74 9.87
CA GLN A 4 9.02 -2.71 8.45
C GLN A 4 7.98 -1.61 8.18
N VAL A 5 8.22 -0.80 7.15
CA VAL A 5 7.18 0.09 6.61
C VAL A 5 6.15 -0.76 5.87
N VAL A 6 4.92 -0.74 6.38
CA VAL A 6 3.82 -1.56 5.87
C VAL A 6 2.85 -0.75 5.01
N ALA A 7 2.71 0.54 5.28
CA ALA A 7 1.83 1.42 4.51
C ALA A 7 2.29 2.88 4.60
N VAL A 8 1.90 3.67 3.59
CA VAL A 8 2.01 5.13 3.60
C VAL A 8 0.59 5.67 3.41
N LEU A 9 0.15 6.56 4.29
CA LEU A 9 -1.19 7.13 4.29
C LEU A 9 -1.12 8.58 3.88
N GLN A 10 -2.05 8.99 3.03
CA GLN A 10 -2.30 10.38 2.69
C GLN A 10 -3.26 11.04 3.68
N SER A 11 -4.09 10.25 4.37
CA SER A 11 -5.05 10.77 5.33
C SER A 11 -5.28 9.83 6.53
N LYS A 12 -5.74 10.42 7.64
CA LYS A 12 -6.16 9.66 8.83
C LYS A 12 -7.33 8.70 8.58
N ALA A 13 -8.11 8.90 7.51
CA ALA A 13 -9.21 8.01 7.17
C ALA A 13 -8.69 6.61 6.74
N GLN A 14 -7.55 6.55 6.05
CA GLN A 14 -6.91 5.32 5.60
C GLN A 14 -6.31 4.50 6.76
N GLN A 15 -6.01 5.14 7.88
CA GLN A 15 -5.43 4.50 9.07
C GLN A 15 -6.26 3.29 9.55
N LYS A 16 -7.59 3.45 9.63
CA LYS A 16 -8.48 2.39 10.15
C LYS A 16 -8.44 1.12 9.29
N GLN A 17 -8.33 1.29 7.97
CA GLN A 17 -8.25 0.15 7.05
C GLN A 17 -6.94 -0.60 7.24
N VAL A 18 -5.83 0.13 7.31
CA VAL A 18 -4.49 -0.47 7.50
C VAL A 18 -4.39 -1.19 8.85
N LEU A 19 -4.90 -0.61 9.92
CA LEU A 19 -4.93 -1.25 11.24
C LEU A 19 -5.73 -2.56 11.22
N ARG A 20 -6.88 -2.59 10.52
CA ARG A 20 -7.68 -3.81 10.37
C ARG A 20 -6.92 -4.91 9.60
N GLU A 21 -6.21 -4.55 8.54
CA GLU A 21 -5.40 -5.51 7.78
C GLU A 21 -4.22 -6.05 8.60
N LEU A 22 -3.62 -5.23 9.46
CA LEU A 22 -2.57 -5.64 10.41
C LEU A 22 -3.11 -6.58 11.48
N GLU A 23 -4.31 -6.32 12.00
CA GLU A 23 -5.00 -7.21 12.95
C GLU A 23 -5.27 -8.58 12.33
N ILE A 24 -5.73 -8.65 11.07
CA ILE A 24 -5.94 -9.91 10.34
C ILE A 24 -4.63 -10.69 10.18
N LYS A 25 -3.49 -9.99 10.13
CA LYS A 25 -2.13 -10.57 10.07
C LYS A 25 -1.55 -10.90 11.45
N ASP A 26 -2.36 -10.85 12.52
CA ASP A 26 -1.97 -11.14 13.90
C ASP A 26 -0.93 -10.15 14.47
N ILE A 27 -0.93 -8.91 13.98
CA ILE A 27 -0.04 -7.85 14.47
C ILE A 27 -0.81 -6.99 15.48
N PRO A 28 -0.39 -6.96 16.76
CA PRO A 28 -1.06 -6.16 17.77
C PRO A 28 -0.76 -4.66 17.57
N GLU A 29 -1.71 -3.81 17.95
CA GLU A 29 -1.60 -2.35 17.82
C GLU A 29 -0.39 -1.77 18.57
N ASP A 30 0.01 -2.38 19.70
CA ASP A 30 1.21 -2.02 20.46
C ASP A 30 2.51 -2.15 19.66
N ARG A 31 2.51 -2.98 18.60
CA ARG A 31 3.64 -3.16 17.67
C ARG A 31 3.52 -2.30 16.41
N ILE A 32 2.55 -1.39 16.35
CA ILE A 32 2.32 -0.52 15.21
C ILE A 32 2.68 0.91 15.62
N GLN A 33 3.59 1.53 14.87
CA GLN A 33 3.97 2.92 15.02
C GLN A 33 3.51 3.70 13.79
N ILE A 34 2.84 4.84 14.03
CA ILE A 34 2.41 5.75 12.97
C ILE A 34 3.22 7.02 13.13
N ILE A 35 3.97 7.38 12.09
CA ILE A 35 4.91 8.50 12.08
C ILE A 35 4.40 9.50 11.07
N GLY A 36 4.08 10.71 11.52
CA GLY A 36 3.73 11.82 10.66
C GLY A 36 4.98 12.52 10.12
N LYS A 37 4.83 13.26 9.02
CA LYS A 37 5.92 14.03 8.41
C LYS A 37 6.56 15.07 9.35
N GLU A 38 5.82 15.51 10.36
CA GLU A 38 6.26 16.52 11.33
C GLU A 38 6.89 15.91 12.60
N ASP A 39 6.91 14.58 12.74
CA ASP A 39 7.51 13.90 13.90
C ASP A 39 9.04 13.90 13.85
N GLU A 40 9.70 13.86 15.01
CA GLU A 40 11.17 13.83 15.09
C GLU A 40 11.76 12.60 14.36
N ASP A 41 11.03 11.48 14.38
CA ASP A 41 11.40 10.23 13.73
C ASP A 41 11.18 10.26 12.19
N ALA A 42 10.53 11.29 11.64
CA ALA A 42 10.21 11.40 10.22
C ALA A 42 11.45 11.43 9.32
N SER A 43 12.58 11.93 9.83
CA SER A 43 13.84 12.02 9.10
C SER A 43 14.30 10.66 8.54
N SER A 44 13.98 9.55 9.22
CA SER A 44 14.32 8.20 8.76
C SER A 44 13.41 7.67 7.65
N PHE A 45 12.29 8.36 7.39
CA PHE A 45 11.25 7.93 6.46
C PHE A 45 10.94 8.97 5.37
N GLU A 46 11.78 9.99 5.21
CA GLU A 46 11.69 11.01 4.14
C GLU A 46 11.28 10.48 2.76
N PRO A 47 11.87 9.40 2.20
CA PRO A 47 11.49 8.92 0.87
C PRO A 47 10.05 8.35 0.80
N TYR A 48 9.47 7.97 1.93
CA TYR A 48 8.08 7.52 1.98
C TYR A 48 7.11 8.69 2.03
N PHE A 49 7.53 9.84 2.59
CA PHE A 49 6.71 11.05 2.66
C PHE A 49 6.48 11.74 1.29
N GLU A 50 7.15 11.27 0.23
CA GLU A 50 6.82 11.65 -1.15
C GLU A 50 5.47 11.06 -1.61
N GLN A 51 4.97 10.01 -0.95
CA GLN A 51 3.73 9.30 -1.31
C GLN A 51 2.55 9.61 -0.39
N GLY A 52 2.77 10.21 0.78
CA GLY A 52 1.74 10.58 1.74
C GLY A 52 2.32 11.22 3.01
N ASP A 53 1.46 11.76 3.87
CA ASP A 53 1.90 12.52 5.05
C ASP A 53 2.16 11.66 6.30
N TRP A 54 1.79 10.38 6.27
CA TRP A 54 1.90 9.45 7.39
C TRP A 54 2.51 8.12 6.95
N VAL A 55 3.39 7.57 7.76
CA VAL A 55 4.02 6.26 7.53
C VAL A 55 3.61 5.32 8.64
N VAL A 56 3.13 4.13 8.28
CA VAL A 56 2.81 3.06 9.22
C VAL A 56 3.94 2.06 9.22
N VAL A 57 4.54 1.88 10.39
CA VAL A 57 5.63 0.95 10.66
C VAL A 57 5.09 -0.14 11.58
N ALA A 58 5.37 -1.40 11.28
CA ALA A 58 5.02 -2.52 12.14
C ALA A 58 6.29 -3.25 12.60
N GLU A 59 6.34 -3.60 13.88
CA GLU A 59 7.36 -4.47 14.45
C GLU A 59 6.94 -5.93 14.26
N VAL A 60 7.61 -6.61 13.34
CA VAL A 60 7.29 -7.98 12.94
C VAL A 60 8.48 -8.92 13.14
N GLU A 61 8.19 -10.18 13.39
CA GLU A 61 9.20 -11.25 13.43
C GLU A 61 9.48 -11.84 12.05
N LYS A 62 8.57 -11.61 11.09
CA LYS A 62 8.64 -12.10 9.71
C LYS A 62 8.17 -11.00 8.76
N GLU A 63 8.76 -10.93 7.58
CA GLU A 63 8.37 -9.97 6.53
C GLU A 63 6.90 -10.19 6.13
N ILE A 64 6.09 -9.12 6.15
CA ILE A 64 4.64 -9.17 5.88
C ILE A 64 4.23 -8.47 4.58
N GLY A 65 5.18 -7.84 3.88
CA GLY A 65 4.95 -7.04 2.67
C GLY A 65 4.25 -5.70 2.94
N ARG A 66 3.87 -5.00 1.86
CA ARG A 66 3.10 -3.75 1.92
C ARG A 66 1.60 -4.03 1.93
N ILE A 67 0.87 -3.28 2.73
CA ILE A 67 -0.59 -3.31 2.79
C ILE A 67 -1.14 -2.33 1.74
N PRO A 68 -2.06 -2.78 0.88
CA PRO A 68 -2.69 -1.87 -0.07
C PRO A 68 -3.50 -0.83 0.70
N VAL A 69 -3.22 0.44 0.42
CA VAL A 69 -4.02 1.56 0.90
C VAL A 69 -4.88 1.99 -0.27
N GLU A 70 -6.20 1.98 -0.13
CA GLU A 70 -7.05 2.56 -1.16
C GLU A 70 -6.79 4.07 -1.21
N ASP A 71 -6.30 4.58 -2.33
CA ASP A 71 -6.34 6.01 -2.61
C ASP A 71 -7.81 6.41 -2.51
N ILE A 72 -8.12 7.27 -1.54
CA ILE A 72 -9.43 7.92 -1.47
C ILE A 72 -9.39 8.98 -2.56
N ASP A 73 -9.50 8.51 -3.80
CA ASP A 73 -9.48 9.33 -5.00
C ASP A 73 -10.58 10.38 -4.83
N SER A 74 -10.17 11.62 -4.63
CA SER A 74 -11.05 12.78 -4.60
C SER A 74 -11.46 13.10 -6.04
N THR A 75 -12.04 12.14 -6.76
CA THR A 75 -12.68 12.35 -8.06
C THR A 75 -13.53 11.14 -8.44
N GLU A 76 -14.85 11.31 -8.35
CA GLU A 76 -15.74 10.67 -9.32
C GLU A 76 -15.30 11.10 -10.73
N GLU A 77 -14.47 10.34 -11.44
CA GLU A 77 -14.51 10.34 -12.91
C GLU A 77 -13.72 9.18 -13.53
N HIS A 78 -14.38 8.50 -14.47
CA HIS A 78 -13.81 7.57 -15.45
C HIS A 78 -13.29 6.21 -14.97
N ARG A 79 -14.26 5.35 -14.58
CA ARG A 79 -14.18 3.92 -14.90
C ARG A 79 -14.10 3.73 -16.42
N THR A 80 -12.90 3.72 -17.00
CA THR A 80 -12.72 2.98 -18.27
C THR A 80 -12.83 1.49 -17.92
N PRO A 81 -13.81 0.74 -18.44
CA PRO A 81 -13.83 -0.70 -18.20
C PRO A 81 -12.56 -1.29 -18.82
N LYS A 82 -11.80 -2.04 -18.02
CA LYS A 82 -10.69 -2.89 -18.47
C LYS A 82 -11.26 -3.90 -19.48
N GLY A 83 -11.28 -3.54 -20.75
CA GLY A 83 -11.47 -4.45 -21.86
C GLY A 83 -10.22 -5.32 -21.99
N HIS A 84 -10.09 -6.34 -21.14
CA HIS A 84 -9.15 -7.45 -21.31
C HIS A 84 -9.64 -8.33 -22.46
N HIS A 85 -9.54 -7.83 -23.70
CA HIS A 85 -9.66 -8.69 -24.88
C HIS A 85 -8.27 -9.27 -25.15
N HIS A 86 -8.06 -10.48 -24.65
CA HIS A 86 -6.99 -11.34 -25.13
C HIS A 86 -7.18 -11.49 -26.64
N MET A 87 -6.30 -10.90 -27.45
CA MET A 87 -6.22 -11.26 -28.86
C MET A 87 -5.59 -12.66 -28.92
N PRO A 88 -6.29 -13.71 -29.40
CA PRO A 88 -5.61 -14.95 -29.72
C PRO A 88 -4.69 -14.68 -30.92
N HIS A 89 -3.38 -14.80 -30.69
CA HIS A 89 -2.35 -14.74 -31.71
C HIS A 89 -2.47 -15.96 -32.63
N HIS A 90 -3.31 -15.88 -33.67
CA HIS A 90 -3.36 -16.92 -34.71
C HIS A 90 -2.15 -16.78 -35.63
N GLN A 91 -1.13 -17.57 -35.34
CA GLN A 91 0.00 -17.85 -36.21
C GLN A 91 -0.49 -18.70 -37.40
N MET A 92 -0.65 -18.10 -38.58
CA MET A 92 -0.76 -18.87 -39.82
C MET A 92 0.64 -19.28 -40.28
N LYS A 93 0.88 -20.59 -40.22
CA LYS A 93 2.09 -21.30 -40.65
C LYS A 93 2.08 -21.41 -42.19
N GLN A 94 3.22 -21.13 -42.82
CA GLN A 94 3.44 -21.25 -44.27
C GLN A 94 3.10 -22.65 -44.82
N GLY A 95 2.68 -22.71 -46.09
CA GLY A 95 2.63 -23.96 -46.86
C GLY A 95 2.35 -23.78 -48.36
N LEU A 96 3.41 -24.00 -49.15
CA LEU A 96 3.54 -24.31 -50.60
C LEU A 96 3.00 -23.32 -51.65
#